data_AF-I7ENS7-F1
#
_entry.id   AF-I7ENS7-F1
#
_cell.length_a   1.000
_cell.length_b   1.000
_cell.length_c   1.000
_cell.angle_alpha   90.00
_cell.angle_beta   90.00
_cell.angle_gamma   90.00
#
_symmetry.space_group_name_H-M   'P 1'
#
loop_
_entity.id
_entity.type
_entity.pdbx_description
1 polymer ?
#
loop_
_entity_poly.entity_id
_entity_poly.type
_entity_poly.pdbx_seq_one_letter_code
_entity_poly.pdbx_strand_id
1 'polypeptide(L)'
;PNDKETWGDSEHRLAYVSETTVIFKNIVEVRDNQWWKALSTGYITQWAAMHPQKIDALFYAHSIDEVKALSPLLEKFRGTVGKKAYIAVSGGNFCPCEDAASALKWPKIVCKERRFKIFDLEVGAILGVSNSEVPVFQAVYSSIKGLIKIHNPSVVITVADADPNVKKALKMATETNPNGTALVLLPRASIS
;
A
#
# COMPACT_ATOMS: atom_id res chain seq x y z
N PRO A 1 19.80 -12.79 0.58
CA PRO A 1 19.60 -13.02 -0.89
C PRO A 1 18.78 -14.27 -1.24
N ASN A 2 18.60 -15.24 -0.33
CA ASN A 2 17.74 -16.43 -0.55
C ASN A 2 16.35 -16.30 0.06
N ASP A 3 16.00 -15.11 0.54
CA ASP A 3 14.76 -14.85 1.23
C ASP A 3 13.66 -14.64 0.19
N LYS A 4 12.70 -15.57 0.07
CA LYS A 4 11.57 -15.52 -0.89
C LYS A 4 10.29 -15.02 -0.22
N GLU A 5 10.43 -14.17 0.80
CA GLU A 5 9.32 -13.74 1.64
C GLU A 5 8.31 -12.81 0.95
N THR A 6 8.73 -12.15 -0.13
CA THR A 6 7.90 -11.22 -0.90
C THR A 6 7.99 -11.45 -2.41
N TRP A 7 6.97 -10.99 -3.14
CA TRP A 7 6.96 -11.02 -4.61
C TRP A 7 8.19 -10.32 -5.21
N GLY A 8 8.66 -9.24 -4.56
CA GLY A 8 9.87 -8.53 -4.95
C GLY A 8 11.15 -9.37 -4.92
N ASP A 9 11.15 -10.51 -4.22
CA ASP A 9 12.32 -11.37 -4.09
C ASP A 9 12.36 -12.53 -5.08
N SER A 10 11.20 -13.02 -5.55
CA SER A 10 11.11 -14.18 -6.46
C SER A 10 10.72 -13.83 -7.89
N GLU A 11 9.94 -12.77 -8.10
CA GLU A 11 9.22 -12.54 -9.37
C GLU A 11 9.84 -11.47 -10.27
N HIS A 12 11.06 -11.00 -9.95
CA HIS A 12 11.83 -10.11 -10.81
C HIS A 12 12.01 -10.68 -12.23
N ARG A 13 11.82 -11.99 -12.42
CA ARG A 13 12.04 -12.73 -13.67
C ARG A 13 10.96 -12.54 -14.72
N LEU A 14 9.72 -12.17 -14.40
CA LEU A 14 8.64 -12.06 -15.39
C LEU A 14 8.86 -10.91 -16.39
N ALA A 15 9.60 -9.86 -16.00
CA ALA A 15 9.97 -8.76 -16.89
C ALA A 15 11.11 -9.12 -17.88
N TYR A 16 11.83 -10.24 -17.67
CA TYR A 16 13.00 -10.64 -18.46
C TYR A 16 12.77 -11.90 -19.34
N VAL A 17 11.54 -12.42 -19.45
CA VAL A 17 11.28 -13.73 -20.08
C VAL A 17 11.31 -13.72 -21.62
N SER A 18 11.59 -12.60 -22.27
CA SER A 18 11.57 -12.50 -23.74
C SER A 18 12.94 -12.10 -24.30
N GLU A 19 13.42 -12.72 -25.38
CA GLU A 19 14.68 -12.35 -26.06
C GLU A 19 14.76 -10.85 -26.41
N THR A 20 13.63 -10.19 -26.62
CA THR A 20 13.55 -8.73 -26.86
C THR A 20 13.88 -7.86 -25.63
N THR A 21 13.86 -8.43 -24.41
CA THR A 21 14.15 -7.72 -23.16
C THR A 21 15.66 -7.53 -22.92
N VAL A 22 16.51 -8.30 -23.61
CA VAL A 22 17.98 -8.15 -23.57
C VAL A 22 18.44 -6.94 -24.39
N ILE A 23 17.67 -6.55 -25.41
CA ILE A 23 18.02 -5.49 -26.37
C ILE A 23 17.48 -4.12 -25.93
N PHE A 24 16.34 -4.06 -25.23
CA PHE A 24 15.69 -2.82 -24.83
C PHE A 24 15.50 -2.71 -23.30
N LYS A 25 16.59 -2.46 -22.57
CA LYS A 25 16.59 -2.31 -21.10
C LYS A 25 15.54 -1.30 -20.60
N ASN A 26 15.34 -0.21 -21.33
CA ASN A 26 14.36 0.83 -20.97
C ASN A 26 12.90 0.32 -21.03
N ILE A 27 12.58 -0.61 -21.94
CA ILE A 27 11.23 -1.17 -22.06
C ILE A 27 10.92 -2.09 -20.88
N VAL A 28 11.92 -2.85 -20.42
CA VAL A 28 11.82 -3.71 -19.23
C VAL A 28 11.54 -2.86 -17.99
N GLU A 29 12.30 -1.79 -17.80
CA GLU A 29 12.12 -0.87 -16.68
C GLU A 29 10.74 -0.21 -16.68
N VAL A 30 10.26 0.27 -17.84
CA VAL A 30 8.93 0.88 -17.95
C VAL A 30 7.82 -0.13 -17.60
N ARG A 31 7.90 -1.36 -18.11
CA ARG A 31 6.91 -2.41 -17.81
C ARG A 31 6.94 -2.83 -16.35
N ASP A 32 8.13 -2.97 -15.78
CA ASP A 32 8.33 -3.30 -14.37
C ASP A 32 7.70 -2.20 -13.50
N ASN A 33 8.00 -0.93 -13.78
CA ASN A 33 7.41 0.21 -13.07
C ASN A 33 5.88 0.26 -13.19
N GLN A 34 5.32 0.01 -14.38
CA GLN A 34 3.87 -0.07 -14.58
C GLN A 34 3.24 -1.20 -13.77
N TRP A 35 3.90 -2.36 -13.71
CA TRP A 35 3.42 -3.51 -12.95
C TRP A 35 3.45 -3.25 -11.45
N TRP A 36 4.55 -2.70 -10.93
CA TRP A 36 4.67 -2.35 -9.51
C TRP A 36 3.68 -1.26 -9.10
N LYS A 37 3.45 -0.26 -9.96
CA LYS A 37 2.43 0.77 -9.76
C LYS A 37 1.01 0.22 -9.75
N ALA A 38 0.70 -0.73 -10.65
CA ALA A 38 -0.60 -1.39 -10.65
C ALA A 38 -0.84 -2.11 -9.32
N LEU A 39 0.15 -2.86 -8.84
CA LEU A 39 0.03 -3.55 -7.55
C LEU A 39 -0.06 -2.60 -6.36
N SER A 40 0.75 -1.52 -6.32
CA SER A 40 0.75 -0.59 -5.19
C SER A 40 -0.56 0.18 -5.06
N THR A 41 -1.21 0.47 -6.18
CA THR A 41 -2.51 1.15 -6.23
C THR A 41 -3.70 0.20 -6.03
N GLY A 42 -3.45 -1.10 -5.80
CA GLY A 42 -4.49 -2.10 -5.55
C GLY A 42 -5.12 -2.69 -6.83
N TYR A 43 -4.56 -2.47 -8.01
CA TYR A 43 -5.05 -3.13 -9.22
C TYR A 43 -4.77 -4.64 -9.15
N ILE A 44 -5.84 -5.44 -9.14
CA ILE A 44 -5.75 -6.89 -9.04
C ILE A 44 -5.38 -7.46 -10.41
N THR A 45 -4.09 -7.70 -10.60
CA THR A 45 -3.62 -8.47 -11.77
C THR A 45 -4.07 -9.93 -11.66
N GLN A 46 -4.20 -10.62 -12.80
CA GLN A 46 -4.48 -12.06 -12.80
C GLN A 46 -3.44 -12.84 -11.99
N TRP A 47 -2.19 -12.40 -12.06
CA TRP A 47 -1.10 -12.98 -11.29
C TRP A 47 -1.30 -12.81 -9.77
N ALA A 48 -1.63 -11.60 -9.31
CA ALA A 48 -1.89 -11.35 -7.89
C ALA A 48 -3.10 -12.15 -7.36
N ALA A 49 -4.09 -12.43 -8.23
CA ALA A 49 -5.21 -13.29 -7.89
C ALA A 49 -4.82 -14.77 -7.74
N MET A 50 -3.81 -15.24 -8.48
CA MET A 50 -3.30 -16.62 -8.39
C MET A 50 -2.29 -16.82 -7.25
N HIS A 51 -1.60 -15.76 -6.82
CA HIS A 51 -0.51 -15.83 -5.85
C HIS A 51 -0.65 -14.85 -4.67
N PRO A 52 -1.79 -14.82 -3.96
CA PRO A 52 -2.05 -13.81 -2.92
C PRO A 52 -1.00 -13.86 -1.80
N GLN A 53 -0.52 -12.69 -1.34
CA GLN A 53 0.49 -12.58 -0.30
C GLN A 53 -0.12 -12.14 1.02
N LYS A 54 -0.36 -13.08 1.94
CA LYS A 54 -0.98 -12.78 3.22
C LYS A 54 -0.11 -11.86 4.10
N ILE A 55 -0.72 -10.82 4.65
CA ILE A 55 -0.16 -9.98 5.71
C ILE A 55 -1.05 -9.99 6.95
N ASP A 56 -0.51 -9.60 8.11
CA ASP A 56 -1.28 -9.51 9.35
C ASP A 56 -2.06 -8.20 9.42
N ALA A 57 -1.37 -7.08 9.16
CA ALA A 57 -1.93 -5.74 9.31
C ALA A 57 -1.62 -4.85 8.10
N LEU A 58 -2.63 -4.15 7.61
CA LEU A 58 -2.50 -3.07 6.65
C LEU A 58 -2.81 -1.74 7.35
N PHE A 59 -1.80 -0.89 7.50
CA PHE A 59 -1.98 0.46 8.01
C PHE A 59 -2.41 1.38 6.88
N TYR A 60 -3.23 2.37 7.17
CA TYR A 60 -3.59 3.42 6.22
C TYR A 60 -3.36 4.79 6.84
N ALA A 61 -2.70 5.66 6.10
CA ALA A 61 -2.51 7.07 6.46
C ALA A 61 -2.82 8.01 5.28
N HIS A 62 -3.70 8.98 5.51
CA HIS A 62 -4.04 10.01 4.53
C HIS A 62 -3.07 11.18 4.53
N SER A 63 -2.36 11.42 5.64
CA SER A 63 -1.42 12.54 5.81
C SER A 63 -0.14 12.11 6.56
N ILE A 64 0.91 12.94 6.47
CA ILE A 64 2.18 12.70 7.15
C ILE A 64 2.01 12.67 8.68
N ASP A 65 1.10 13.45 9.21
CA ASP A 65 0.82 13.49 10.65
C ASP A 65 0.20 12.16 11.13
N GLU A 66 -0.66 11.55 10.33
CA GLU A 66 -1.20 10.22 10.58
C GLU A 66 -0.11 9.14 10.50
N VAL A 67 0.82 9.25 9.54
CA VAL A 67 1.98 8.34 9.44
C VAL A 67 2.80 8.37 10.74
N LYS A 68 3.09 9.58 11.25
CA LYS A 68 3.82 9.75 12.52
C LYS A 68 3.07 9.14 13.69
N ALA A 69 1.75 9.35 13.76
CA ALA A 69 0.92 8.79 14.81
C ALA A 69 0.90 7.25 14.78
N LEU A 70 0.84 6.64 13.60
CA LEU A 70 0.81 5.17 13.45
C LEU A 70 2.19 4.51 13.58
N SER A 71 3.28 5.27 13.47
CA SER A 71 4.66 4.77 13.46
C SER A 71 5.00 3.82 14.62
N PRO A 72 4.69 4.14 15.90
CA PRO A 72 5.06 3.27 17.02
C PRO A 72 4.41 1.88 16.93
N LEU A 73 3.14 1.85 16.54
CA LEU A 73 2.40 0.60 16.38
C LEU A 73 2.89 -0.20 15.16
N LEU A 74 3.16 0.48 14.04
CA LEU A 74 3.72 -0.16 12.85
C LEU A 74 5.09 -0.80 13.14
N GLU A 75 5.96 -0.10 13.86
CA GLU A 75 7.26 -0.62 14.29
C GLU A 75 7.09 -1.85 15.19
N LYS A 76 6.14 -1.82 16.14
CA LYS A 76 5.84 -2.96 17.01
C LYS A 76 5.38 -4.20 16.24
N PHE A 77 4.51 -4.03 15.24
CA PHE A 77 4.10 -5.14 14.37
C PHE A 77 5.30 -5.69 13.60
N ARG A 78 6.13 -4.83 13.01
CA ARG A 78 7.29 -5.23 12.21
C ARG A 78 8.43 -5.85 13.05
N GLY A 79 8.53 -5.49 14.33
CA GLY A 79 9.48 -6.07 15.27
C GLY A 79 9.03 -7.42 15.86
N THR A 80 7.76 -7.81 15.65
CA THR A 80 7.24 -9.09 16.14
C THR A 80 7.54 -10.20 15.14
N VAL A 81 8.20 -11.26 15.60
CA VAL A 81 8.58 -12.41 14.75
C VAL A 81 7.36 -13.03 14.10
N GLY A 82 7.44 -13.23 12.78
CA GLY A 82 6.37 -13.85 11.98
C GLY A 82 5.18 -12.94 11.68
N LYS A 83 5.22 -11.66 12.08
CA LYS A 83 4.19 -10.67 11.74
C LYS A 83 4.61 -9.83 10.54
N LYS A 84 3.70 -9.70 9.57
CA LYS A 84 3.89 -8.86 8.38
C LYS A 84 2.93 -7.67 8.43
N ALA A 85 3.49 -6.47 8.39
CA ALA A 85 2.72 -5.24 8.37
C ALA A 85 3.27 -4.27 7.32
N TYR A 86 2.35 -3.70 6.54
CA TYR A 86 2.63 -2.70 5.52
C TYR A 86 1.78 -1.46 5.79
N ILE A 87 2.18 -0.33 5.21
CA ILE A 87 1.42 0.92 5.27
C ILE A 87 1.05 1.37 3.86
N ALA A 88 -0.22 1.67 3.64
CA ALA A 88 -0.70 2.37 2.46
C ALA A 88 -0.82 3.86 2.77
N VAL A 89 -0.32 4.69 1.87
CA VAL A 89 -0.41 6.15 1.95
C VAL A 89 -1.16 6.68 0.75
N SER A 90 -1.93 7.75 0.94
CA SER A 90 -2.71 8.31 -0.17
C SER A 90 -1.87 8.80 -1.33
N GLY A 91 -0.61 9.18 -1.12
CA GLY A 91 0.25 9.63 -2.20
C GLY A 91 -0.09 11.02 -2.74
N GLY A 92 0.75 11.49 -3.65
CA GLY A 92 0.63 12.83 -4.25
C GLY A 92 0.57 13.93 -3.19
N ASN A 93 -0.33 14.90 -3.37
CA ASN A 93 -0.41 16.08 -2.50
C ASN A 93 -0.93 15.83 -1.07
N PHE A 94 -1.50 14.65 -0.78
CA PHE A 94 -2.01 14.34 0.56
C PHE A 94 -0.91 13.80 1.48
N CYS A 95 -0.17 12.80 1.00
CA CYS A 95 0.88 12.13 1.75
C CYS A 95 1.93 11.59 0.78
N PRO A 96 2.90 12.42 0.35
CA PRO A 96 3.99 11.97 -0.52
C PRO A 96 4.74 10.81 0.12
N CYS A 97 5.00 9.75 -0.66
CA CYS A 97 5.63 8.55 -0.10
C CYS A 97 7.01 8.84 0.51
N GLU A 98 7.85 9.65 -0.14
CA GLU A 98 9.20 9.95 0.34
C GLU A 98 9.19 10.69 1.69
N ASP A 99 8.16 11.51 1.93
CA ASP A 99 7.98 12.22 3.18
C ASP A 99 7.43 11.28 4.26
N ALA A 100 6.53 10.36 3.89
CA ALA A 100 6.06 9.30 4.78
C ALA A 100 7.21 8.37 5.20
N ALA A 101 8.06 7.96 4.26
CA ALA A 101 9.26 7.18 4.54
C ALA A 101 10.19 7.93 5.51
N SER A 102 10.40 9.22 5.29
CA SER A 102 11.21 10.07 6.18
C SER A 102 10.60 10.15 7.58
N ALA A 103 9.27 10.27 7.69
CA ALA A 103 8.56 10.29 8.97
C ALA A 103 8.69 8.96 9.75
N LEU A 104 8.73 7.83 9.03
CA LEU A 104 9.00 6.50 9.58
C LEU A 104 10.49 6.21 9.81
N LYS A 105 11.37 7.19 9.53
CA LYS A 105 12.84 7.03 9.57
C LYS A 105 13.34 5.91 8.65
N TRP A 106 12.63 5.66 7.56
CA TRP A 106 13.02 4.71 6.53
C TRP A 106 13.77 5.40 5.38
N PRO A 107 14.67 4.70 4.69
CA PRO A 107 15.30 5.23 3.48
C PRO A 107 14.24 5.60 2.42
N LYS A 108 14.33 6.77 1.79
CA LYS A 108 13.35 7.18 0.75
C LYS A 108 13.21 6.20 -0.41
N ILE A 109 14.26 5.40 -0.68
CA ILE A 109 14.23 4.37 -1.72
C ILE A 109 13.14 3.31 -1.46
N VAL A 110 12.64 3.15 -0.23
CA VAL A 110 11.54 2.21 0.09
C VAL A 110 10.26 2.46 -0.71
N CYS A 111 10.04 3.70 -1.15
CA CYS A 111 8.90 4.07 -2.02
C CYS A 111 9.00 3.50 -3.43
N LYS A 112 10.21 3.09 -3.83
CA LYS A 112 10.53 2.46 -5.12
C LYS A 112 10.99 1.02 -4.93
N GLU A 113 10.96 0.51 -3.70
CA GLU A 113 11.35 -0.86 -3.39
C GLU A 113 10.22 -1.83 -3.73
N ARG A 114 10.61 -2.94 -4.35
CA ARG A 114 9.71 -4.02 -4.80
C ARG A 114 9.12 -4.89 -3.69
N ARG A 115 9.59 -4.69 -2.45
CA ARG A 115 9.10 -5.41 -1.25
C ARG A 115 7.89 -4.73 -0.62
N PHE A 116 7.43 -3.61 -1.18
CA PHE A 116 6.21 -2.91 -0.79
C PHE A 116 6.07 -2.63 0.71
N LYS A 117 7.10 -2.02 1.30
CA LYS A 117 7.01 -1.56 2.69
C LYS A 117 5.99 -0.43 2.84
N ILE A 118 5.87 0.40 1.80
CA ILE A 118 4.88 1.46 1.66
C ILE A 118 4.15 1.24 0.33
N PHE A 119 2.82 1.25 0.35
CA PHE A 119 2.00 1.32 -0.85
C PHE A 119 1.61 2.78 -1.10
N ASP A 120 2.21 3.39 -2.12
CA ASP A 120 1.78 4.68 -2.61
C ASP A 120 0.56 4.48 -3.54
N LEU A 121 -0.59 5.01 -3.11
CA LEU A 121 -1.85 4.91 -3.84
C LEU A 121 -2.00 5.98 -4.94
N GLU A 122 -1.12 6.98 -4.95
CA GLU A 122 -1.14 8.11 -5.89
C GLU A 122 -2.49 8.85 -6.03
N VAL A 123 -3.35 8.82 -4.99
CA VAL A 123 -4.66 9.49 -4.97
C VAL A 123 -4.51 10.97 -5.32
N GLY A 124 -3.50 11.65 -4.77
CA GLY A 124 -3.24 13.06 -5.05
C GLY A 124 -2.79 13.35 -6.48
N ALA A 125 -2.24 12.38 -7.21
CA ALA A 125 -1.84 12.55 -8.62
C ALA A 125 -3.02 12.37 -9.58
N ILE A 126 -4.01 11.54 -9.20
CA ILE A 126 -5.23 11.29 -9.99
C ILE A 126 -6.17 12.51 -9.99
N LEU A 127 -6.11 13.35 -8.95
CA LEU A 127 -6.98 14.52 -8.75
C LEU A 127 -6.58 15.80 -9.53
N GLY A 128 -5.67 15.72 -10.49
CA GLY A 128 -5.24 16.86 -11.28
C GLY A 128 -6.40 17.70 -11.84
N VAL A 129 -6.45 18.99 -11.44
CA VAL A 129 -7.37 20.08 -11.87
C VAL A 129 -8.76 20.13 -11.20
N SER A 130 -9.21 19.09 -10.48
CA SER A 130 -10.54 19.08 -9.84
C SER A 130 -10.42 18.94 -8.33
N ASN A 131 -10.70 20.02 -7.59
CA ASN A 131 -10.84 20.03 -6.11
C ASN A 131 -12.14 19.32 -5.63
N SER A 132 -12.63 18.34 -6.38
CA SER A 132 -13.80 17.55 -6.02
C SER A 132 -13.44 16.55 -4.92
N GLU A 133 -14.30 16.40 -3.90
CA GLU A 133 -14.12 15.45 -2.78
C GLU A 133 -14.53 14.01 -3.15
N VAL A 134 -15.40 13.86 -4.16
CA VAL A 134 -15.91 12.58 -4.67
C VAL A 134 -14.82 11.60 -5.14
N PRO A 135 -13.72 12.01 -5.78
CA PRO A 135 -12.72 11.10 -6.28
C PRO A 135 -11.74 10.62 -5.19
N VAL A 136 -11.62 11.28 -4.03
CA VAL A 136 -10.82 10.77 -2.90
C VAL A 136 -11.45 9.48 -2.35
N PHE A 137 -12.75 9.52 -2.05
CA PHE A 137 -13.48 8.33 -1.58
C PHE A 137 -13.32 7.16 -2.54
N GLN A 138 -13.55 7.39 -3.84
CA GLN A 138 -13.52 6.33 -4.85
C GLN A 138 -12.12 5.75 -5.06
N ALA A 139 -11.09 6.60 -5.09
CA ALA A 139 -9.71 6.17 -5.24
C ALA A 139 -9.28 5.31 -4.04
N VAL A 140 -9.49 5.81 -2.82
CA VAL A 140 -9.15 5.09 -1.58
C VAL A 140 -9.92 3.77 -1.49
N TYR A 141 -11.23 3.79 -1.77
CA TYR A 141 -12.05 2.58 -1.72
C TYR A 141 -11.55 1.52 -2.72
N SER A 142 -11.36 1.91 -3.98
CA SER A 142 -10.92 0.98 -5.04
C SER A 142 -9.55 0.39 -4.74
N SER A 143 -8.61 1.24 -4.31
CA SER A 143 -7.25 0.82 -3.98
C SER A 143 -7.20 -0.10 -2.78
N ILE A 144 -7.88 0.25 -1.69
CA ILE A 144 -7.86 -0.55 -0.46
C ILE A 144 -8.60 -1.87 -0.65
N LYS A 145 -9.72 -1.88 -1.37
CA LYS A 145 -10.41 -3.12 -1.75
C LYS A 145 -9.48 -4.05 -2.54
N GLY A 146 -8.71 -3.46 -3.46
CA GLY A 146 -7.67 -4.12 -4.21
C GLY A 146 -6.60 -4.75 -3.33
N LEU A 147 -5.95 -3.93 -2.49
CA LEU A 147 -4.91 -4.37 -1.57
C LEU A 147 -5.42 -5.43 -0.58
N ILE A 148 -6.67 -5.33 -0.11
CA ILE A 148 -7.29 -6.36 0.73
C ILE A 148 -7.40 -7.68 -0.02
N LYS A 149 -7.81 -7.66 -1.30
CA LYS A 149 -7.92 -8.89 -2.10
C LYS A 149 -6.56 -9.50 -2.46
N ILE A 150 -5.55 -8.65 -2.69
CA ILE A 150 -4.18 -9.02 -3.05
C ILE A 150 -3.42 -9.57 -1.82
N HIS A 151 -3.56 -8.90 -0.67
CA HIS A 151 -2.77 -9.17 0.53
C HIS A 151 -3.52 -9.85 1.69
N ASN A 152 -4.84 -10.00 1.58
CA ASN A 152 -5.71 -10.63 2.57
C ASN A 152 -5.35 -10.29 4.04
N PRO A 153 -5.26 -8.99 4.40
CA PRO A 153 -4.91 -8.57 5.76
C PRO A 153 -5.97 -9.02 6.75
N SER A 154 -5.54 -9.37 7.97
CA SER A 154 -6.48 -9.68 9.05
C SER A 154 -7.13 -8.42 9.59
N VAL A 155 -6.35 -7.32 9.65
CA VAL A 155 -6.83 -6.01 10.12
C VAL A 155 -6.36 -4.88 9.20
N VAL A 156 -7.23 -3.90 9.01
CA VAL A 156 -6.89 -2.58 8.46
C VAL A 156 -6.91 -1.57 9.61
N ILE A 157 -5.83 -0.83 9.80
CA ILE A 157 -5.66 0.09 10.94
C ILE A 157 -5.49 1.51 10.42
N THR A 158 -6.25 2.47 10.96
CA THR A 158 -6.03 3.90 10.75
C THR A 158 -6.39 4.70 12.01
N VAL A 159 -6.14 6.00 12.01
CA VAL A 159 -6.50 6.87 13.14
C VAL A 159 -7.99 7.20 13.14
N ALA A 160 -8.58 7.37 14.32
CA ALA A 160 -10.01 7.61 14.48
C ALA A 160 -10.46 9.00 13.98
N ASP A 161 -9.55 9.97 14.02
CA ASP A 161 -9.74 11.35 13.55
C ASP A 161 -9.38 11.54 12.06
N ALA A 162 -9.13 10.45 11.32
CA ALA A 162 -8.94 10.51 9.87
C ALA A 162 -10.15 11.14 9.16
N ASP A 163 -9.91 11.66 7.95
CA ASP A 163 -10.93 12.27 7.10
C ASP A 163 -12.21 11.39 6.99
N PRO A 164 -13.43 11.96 7.11
CA PRO A 164 -14.66 11.18 7.06
C PRO A 164 -14.85 10.37 5.77
N ASN A 165 -14.45 10.90 4.61
CA ASN A 165 -14.55 10.20 3.33
C ASN A 165 -13.56 9.04 3.28
N VAL A 166 -12.35 9.23 3.79
CA VAL A 166 -11.37 8.15 3.97
C VAL A 166 -11.93 7.04 4.85
N LYS A 167 -12.47 7.36 6.04
CA LYS A 167 -13.04 6.36 6.95
C LYS A 167 -14.20 5.59 6.30
N LYS A 168 -15.06 6.29 5.56
CA LYS A 168 -16.16 5.68 4.81
C LYS A 168 -15.64 4.73 3.73
N ALA A 169 -14.59 5.12 3.01
CA ALA A 169 -13.96 4.30 1.97
C ALA A 169 -13.33 3.02 2.54
N LEU A 170 -12.57 3.15 3.64
CA LEU A 170 -11.97 2.02 4.34
C LEU A 170 -13.04 1.05 4.86
N LYS A 171 -14.09 1.58 5.51
CA LYS A 171 -15.21 0.77 6.03
C LYS A 171 -15.87 -0.03 4.91
N MET A 172 -16.21 0.62 3.80
CA MET A 172 -16.83 -0.06 2.66
C MET A 172 -15.90 -1.10 2.03
N ALA A 173 -14.60 -0.81 1.94
CA ALA A 173 -13.61 -1.76 1.41
C ALA A 173 -13.48 -3.01 2.30
N THR A 174 -13.55 -2.86 3.63
CA THR A 174 -13.49 -3.98 4.57
C THR A 174 -14.79 -4.79 4.65
N GLU A 175 -15.96 -4.13 4.64
CA GLU A 175 -17.27 -4.80 4.73
C GLU A 175 -17.61 -5.64 3.50
N THR A 176 -17.07 -5.26 2.34
CA THR A 176 -17.28 -6.01 1.09
C THR A 176 -16.31 -7.18 0.91
N ASN A 177 -15.40 -7.41 1.86
CA ASN A 177 -14.45 -8.53 1.79
C ASN A 177 -15.06 -9.81 2.40
N PRO A 178 -15.22 -10.91 1.63
CA PRO A 178 -15.75 -12.18 2.14
C PRO A 178 -14.85 -12.84 3.21
N ASN A 179 -13.56 -12.49 3.28
CA ASN A 179 -12.60 -13.12 4.19
C ASN A 179 -12.53 -12.47 5.59
N GLY A 180 -13.38 -11.49 5.89
CA GLY A 180 -13.54 -10.95 7.25
C GLY A 180 -12.37 -10.10 7.74
N THR A 181 -11.87 -9.16 6.94
CA THR A 181 -10.90 -8.14 7.39
C THR A 181 -11.57 -7.15 8.33
N ALA A 182 -11.04 -6.97 9.55
CA ALA A 182 -11.57 -6.00 10.49
C ALA A 182 -10.98 -4.60 10.27
N LEU A 183 -11.80 -3.55 10.30
CA LEU A 183 -11.34 -2.16 10.36
C LEU A 183 -11.18 -1.72 11.81
N VAL A 184 -10.02 -1.19 12.16
CA VAL A 184 -9.70 -0.65 13.49
C VAL A 184 -9.40 0.85 13.36
N LEU A 185 -10.20 1.66 14.04
CA LEU A 185 -10.03 3.12 14.14
C LEU A 185 -9.44 3.45 15.51
N LEU A 186 -8.18 3.86 15.57
CA LEU A 186 -7.46 4.10 16.82
C LEU A 186 -7.42 5.59 17.17
N PRO A 187 -7.88 6.00 18.37
CA PRO A 187 -7.58 7.32 18.90
C PRO A 187 -6.06 7.47 19.02
N ARG A 188 -5.51 8.63 18.64
CA ARG A 188 -4.06 8.88 18.71
C ARG A 188 -3.46 8.63 20.08
N ALA A 189 -4.20 8.99 21.14
CA ALA A 189 -3.79 8.75 22.53
C ALA A 189 -3.62 7.27 22.90
N SER A 190 -4.23 6.35 22.14
CA SER A 190 -4.11 4.90 22.33
C SER A 190 -2.96 4.28 21.54
N ILE A 191 -2.25 5.07 20.73
CA ILE A 191 -1.15 4.61 19.89
C ILE A 191 0.16 4.97 20.61
N SER A 192 0.71 4.02 21.35
CA SER A 192 1.94 4.14 22.14
C SER A 192 2.89 2.98 21.90
#